data_AF-A0A7L1L596-F1
#
_entry.id   AF-A0A7L1L596-F1
#
_cell.length_a   1.000
_cell.length_b   1.000
_cell.length_c   1.000
_cell.angle_alpha   90.00
_cell.angle_beta   90.00
_cell.angle_gamma   90.00
#
_symmetry.space_group_name_H-M   'P 1'
#
loop_
_entity.id
_entity.type
_entity.pdbx_description
1 polymer ?
#
loop_
_entity_poly.entity_id
_entity_poly.type
_entity_poly.pdbx_seq_one_letter_code
_entity_poly.pdbx_strand_id
1 'polypeptide(L)'
;YPAEIEVKWFKNGQEETERVVSTDVMQNGDWTYQVLVMLETTPQRGDTYTCHVEHVSLQHPVTQHWELQSDAARSKMLTGVGGFVLGLIFLALGLFLYMRKK
;
A
#
# COMPACT_ATOMS: atom_id res chain seq x y z
N TYR A 1 -18.93 18.86 -9.64
CA TYR A 1 -20.14 19.63 -9.97
C TYR A 1 -21.06 18.71 -10.74
N PRO A 2 -22.33 18.57 -10.32
CA PRO A 2 -22.98 19.22 -9.17
C PRO A 2 -22.43 18.74 -7.81
N ALA A 3 -23.11 19.08 -6.71
CA ALA A 3 -22.69 18.75 -5.35
C ALA A 3 -22.88 17.27 -4.99
N GLU A 4 -23.88 16.61 -5.60
CA GLU A 4 -24.22 15.21 -5.33
C GLU A 4 -23.05 14.28 -5.69
N ILE A 5 -22.51 13.59 -4.69
CA ILE A 5 -21.39 12.67 -4.82
C ILE A 5 -21.56 11.52 -3.83
N GLU A 6 -21.23 10.31 -4.26
CA GLU A 6 -21.25 9.12 -3.41
C GLU A 6 -19.82 8.55 -3.33
N VAL A 7 -19.34 8.32 -2.11
CA VAL A 7 -18.01 7.77 -1.84
C VAL A 7 -18.16 6.60 -0.88
N LYS A 8 -17.72 5.42 -1.33
CA LYS A 8 -17.79 4.16 -0.58
C LYS A 8 -16.39 3.65 -0.29
N TRP A 9 -16.23 3.03 0.86
CA TRP A 9 -15.03 2.27 1.20
C TRP A 9 -15.30 0.79 1.11
N PHE A 10 -14.35 0.06 0.57
CA PHE A 10 -14.33 -1.39 0.56
C PHE A 10 -13.06 -1.87 1.24
N LYS A 11 -13.20 -2.87 2.11
CA LYS A 11 -12.10 -3.63 2.68
C LYS A 11 -12.22 -5.07 2.18
N ASN A 12 -11.18 -5.58 1.51
CA ASN A 12 -11.14 -6.94 0.98
C ASN A 12 -12.36 -7.27 0.08
N GLY A 13 -12.82 -6.27 -0.69
CA GLY A 13 -13.97 -6.39 -1.59
C GLY A 13 -15.34 -6.29 -0.91
N GLN A 14 -15.40 -6.14 0.42
CA GLN A 14 -16.64 -5.94 1.16
C GLN A 14 -16.81 -4.47 1.52
N GLU A 15 -18.00 -3.91 1.30
CA GLU A 15 -18.32 -2.53 1.64
C GLU A 15 -18.26 -2.32 3.16
N GLU A 16 -17.55 -1.28 3.57
CA GLU A 16 -17.40 -0.85 4.96
C GLU A 16 -18.24 0.40 5.19
N THR A 17 -19.14 0.36 6.18
CA THR A 17 -20.01 1.49 6.55
C THR A 17 -19.88 1.85 8.01
N GLU A 18 -19.65 0.86 8.90
CA GLU A 18 -19.63 1.06 10.36
C GLU A 18 -18.50 1.97 10.83
N ARG A 19 -17.35 1.93 10.15
CA ARG A 19 -16.13 2.67 10.53
C ARG A 19 -15.81 3.79 9.56
N VAL A 20 -16.80 4.17 8.75
CA VAL A 20 -16.65 5.24 7.78
C VAL A 20 -17.21 6.52 8.37
N VAL A 21 -16.41 7.58 8.31
CA VAL A 21 -16.78 8.92 8.76
C VAL A 21 -16.65 9.88 7.58
N SER A 22 -17.71 10.63 7.29
CA SER A 22 -17.75 11.62 6.22
C SER A 22 -17.92 13.02 6.77
N THR A 23 -17.29 14.00 6.14
CA THR A 23 -17.70 15.41 6.28
C THR A 23 -18.97 15.67 5.48
N ASP A 24 -19.61 16.81 5.74
CA ASP A 24 -20.58 17.36 4.79
C ASP A 24 -19.88 17.76 3.47
N VAL A 25 -20.66 17.87 2.40
CA VAL A 25 -20.17 18.38 1.12
C VAL A 25 -19.95 19.90 1.23
N MET A 26 -18.70 20.32 1.11
CA MET A 26 -18.28 21.71 1.25
C MET A 26 -18.09 22.39 -0.11
N GLN A 27 -18.41 23.67 -0.21
CA GLN A 27 -18.15 24.50 -1.40
C GLN A 27 -16.75 25.11 -1.33
N ASN A 28 -16.03 25.10 -2.45
CA ASN A 28 -14.66 25.62 -2.55
C ASN A 28 -14.59 27.11 -2.94
N GLY A 29 -15.70 27.71 -3.35
CA GLY A 29 -15.76 29.12 -3.78
C GLY A 29 -15.44 29.37 -5.26
N ASP A 30 -15.14 28.32 -6.02
CA ASP A 30 -14.84 28.35 -7.45
C ASP A 30 -15.81 27.47 -8.27
N TRP A 31 -17.04 27.27 -7.75
CA TRP A 31 -18.07 26.37 -8.29
C TRP A 31 -17.71 24.88 -8.21
N THR A 32 -16.70 24.51 -7.43
CA THR A 32 -16.39 23.12 -7.10
C THR A 32 -16.79 22.77 -5.67
N TYR A 33 -16.84 21.47 -5.40
CA TYR A 33 -17.23 20.91 -4.12
C TYR A 33 -16.19 19.89 -3.66
N GLN A 34 -16.11 19.67 -2.36
CA GLN A 34 -15.24 18.66 -1.75
C GLN A 34 -15.97 17.91 -0.64
N VAL A 35 -15.62 16.63 -0.46
CA VAL A 35 -16.06 15.79 0.65
C VAL A 35 -14.87 14.94 1.09
N LEU A 36 -14.70 14.72 2.39
CA LEU A 36 -13.70 13.83 2.95
C LEU A 36 -14.39 12.63 3.58
N VAL A 37 -14.06 11.42 3.10
CA VAL A 37 -14.60 10.16 3.62
C VAL A 37 -13.45 9.30 4.13
N MET A 38 -13.39 9.10 5.44
CA MET A 38 -12.32 8.39 6.15
C MET A 38 -12.79 7.02 6.61
N LEU A 39 -11.92 6.02 6.48
CA LEU A 39 -12.12 4.68 7.04
C LEU A 39 -11.22 4.50 8.27
N GLU A 40 -11.82 4.33 9.45
CA GLU A 40 -11.10 4.08 10.70
C GLU A 40 -10.76 2.59 10.86
N THR A 41 -9.51 2.24 10.60
CA THR A 41 -9.03 0.85 10.70
C THR A 41 -7.55 0.80 11.03
N THR A 42 -7.10 -0.32 11.61
CA THR A 42 -5.68 -0.65 11.70
C THR A 42 -5.29 -1.46 10.47
N PRO A 43 -4.47 -0.94 9.54
CA PRO A 43 -4.10 -1.67 8.34
C PRO A 43 -3.31 -2.93 8.66
N GLN A 44 -3.70 -4.07 8.09
CA GLN A 44 -2.97 -5.32 8.22
C GLN A 44 -2.33 -5.72 6.90
N ARG A 45 -1.26 -6.50 6.97
CA ARG A 45 -0.59 -7.02 5.79
C ARG A 45 -1.54 -7.99 5.07
N GLY A 46 -1.75 -7.76 3.78
CA GLY A 46 -2.66 -8.55 2.96
C GLY A 46 -4.10 -8.04 2.96
N ASP A 47 -4.44 -7.05 3.80
CA ASP A 47 -5.68 -6.30 3.62
C ASP A 47 -5.54 -5.39 2.39
N THR A 48 -6.62 -5.35 1.61
CA THR A 48 -6.79 -4.50 0.44
C THR A 48 -7.91 -3.51 0.71
N TYR A 49 -7.71 -2.27 0.32
CA TYR A 49 -8.65 -1.19 0.54
C TYR A 49 -8.97 -0.50 -0.77
N THR A 50 -10.23 -0.16 -0.98
CA THR A 50 -10.67 0.52 -2.20
C THR A 50 -11.62 1.65 -1.84
N CYS A 51 -11.26 2.85 -2.27
CA CYS A 51 -12.16 4.00 -2.28
C CYS A 51 -12.87 4.03 -3.64
N HIS A 52 -14.19 3.98 -3.62
CA HIS A 52 -15.03 3.94 -4.82
C HIS A 52 -15.88 5.21 -4.88
N VAL A 53 -15.76 5.97 -5.95
CA VAL A 53 -16.39 7.27 -6.12
C VAL A 53 -17.36 7.23 -7.30
N GLU A 54 -18.61 7.56 -7.02
CA GLU A 54 -19.67 7.76 -8.00
C GLU A 54 -20.08 9.23 -8.04
N HIS A 55 -20.17 9.77 -9.25
CA HIS A 55 -20.57 11.15 -9.47
C HIS A 55 -21.10 11.27 -10.91
N VAL A 56 -22.16 12.06 -11.12
CA VAL A 56 -22.87 12.18 -12.41
C VAL A 56 -21.99 12.63 -13.58
N SER A 57 -20.89 13.35 -13.32
CA SER A 57 -19.95 13.73 -14.39
C SER A 57 -19.03 12.60 -14.85
N LEU A 58 -18.99 11.47 -14.15
CA LEU A 58 -18.15 10.32 -14.46
C LEU A 58 -18.96 9.32 -15.29
N GLN A 59 -18.41 8.88 -16.43
CA GLN A 59 -19.04 7.83 -17.23
C GLN A 59 -19.03 6.47 -16.51
N HIS A 60 -17.98 6.23 -15.74
CA HIS A 60 -17.81 5.05 -14.90
C HIS A 60 -17.26 5.47 -13.54
N PRO A 61 -17.59 4.72 -12.47
CA PRO A 61 -17.05 4.99 -11.14
C PRO A 61 -15.52 5.00 -11.13
N VAL A 62 -14.95 5.82 -10.26
CA VAL A 62 -13.49 5.88 -10.07
C VAL A 62 -13.13 5.08 -8.82
N THR A 63 -12.19 4.14 -8.96
CA THR A 63 -11.72 3.31 -7.84
C THR A 63 -10.24 3.55 -7.56
N GLN A 64 -9.93 3.91 -6.32
CA GLN A 64 -8.56 4.05 -5.83
C GLN A 64 -8.22 2.91 -4.90
N HIS A 65 -7.21 2.13 -5.28
CA HIS A 65 -6.75 0.98 -4.52
C HIS A 65 -5.60 1.37 -3.58
N TRP A 66 -5.58 0.78 -2.39
CA TRP A 66 -4.53 0.95 -1.41
C TRP A 66 -4.24 -0.38 -0.68
N GLU A 67 -2.96 -0.66 -0.48
CA GLU A 67 -2.46 -1.83 0.24
C GLU A 67 -1.29 -1.42 1.12
N LEU A 68 -1.12 -2.12 2.25
CA LEU A 68 0.03 -1.90 3.12
C LEU A 68 1.31 -2.33 2.38
N GLN A 69 2.15 -1.35 2.03
CA GLN A 69 3.42 -1.59 1.36
C GLN A 69 4.28 -2.55 2.19
N SER A 70 4.69 -3.66 1.59
CA SER A 70 5.55 -4.61 2.27
C SER A 70 6.90 -3.95 2.54
N ASP A 71 7.26 -3.82 3.82
CA ASP A 71 8.51 -3.20 4.28
C ASP A 71 9.71 -3.49 3.35
N ALA A 72 10.39 -2.42 2.96
CA ALA A 72 11.69 -2.45 2.29
C ALA A 72 12.77 -3.28 3.04
N ALA A 73 12.45 -3.75 4.26
CA ALA A 73 13.23 -4.71 5.04
C ALA A 73 13.45 -6.06 4.31
N ARG A 74 12.50 -6.54 3.49
CA ARG A 74 12.66 -7.82 2.78
C ARG A 74 13.75 -7.76 1.71
N SER A 75 13.89 -6.62 1.02
CA SER A 75 14.95 -6.38 0.03
C SER A 75 16.34 -6.33 0.69
N LYS A 76 16.44 -5.67 1.84
CA LYS A 76 17.71 -5.55 2.58
C LYS A 76 18.23 -6.90 3.13
N MET A 77 17.34 -7.80 3.54
CA MET A 77 17.74 -9.12 4.01
C MET A 77 18.34 -10.00 2.90
N LEU A 78 17.80 -9.91 1.67
CA LEU A 78 18.28 -10.72 0.55
C LEU A 78 19.72 -10.37 0.15
N THR A 79 20.05 -9.07 0.14
CA THR A 79 21.41 -8.57 -0.14
C THR A 79 22.39 -8.96 0.98
N GLY A 80 21.96 -8.89 2.25
CA GLY A 80 22.80 -9.26 3.40
C GLY A 80 23.18 -10.74 3.42
N VAL A 81 22.21 -11.63 3.21
CA VAL A 81 22.45 -13.09 3.18
C VAL A 81 23.32 -13.48 1.99
N GLY A 82 23.08 -12.90 0.81
CA GLY A 82 23.89 -13.17 -0.38
C GLY A 82 25.38 -12.82 -0.17
N GLY A 83 25.67 -11.66 0.42
CA GLY A 83 27.05 -11.25 0.72
C GLY A 83 27.76 -12.16 1.73
N PHE A 84 27.03 -12.61 2.77
CA PHE A 84 27.60 -13.49 3.80
C PHE A 84 27.96 -14.88 3.24
N VAL A 85 27.09 -15.48 2.44
CA VAL A 85 27.34 -16.80 1.82
C VAL A 85 28.54 -16.75 0.87
N LEU A 86 28.61 -15.71 0.02
CA LEU A 86 29.76 -15.51 -0.86
C LEU A 86 31.06 -15.35 -0.06
N GLY A 87 31.03 -14.57 1.02
CA GLY A 87 32.18 -14.40 1.92
C GLY A 87 32.69 -15.73 2.50
N LEU A 88 31.79 -16.59 2.98
CA LEU A 88 32.17 -17.91 3.52
C LEU A 88 32.80 -18.83 2.47
N ILE A 89 32.30 -18.81 1.22
CA ILE A 89 32.85 -19.62 0.13
C ILE A 89 34.30 -19.20 -0.18
N PHE A 90 34.55 -17.89 -0.29
CA PHE A 90 35.91 -17.38 -0.53
C PHE A 90 36.86 -17.73 0.63
N LEU A 91 36.39 -17.65 1.87
CA LEU A 91 37.18 -17.92 3.06
C LEU A 91 37.54 -19.41 3.16
N ALA A 92 36.60 -20.31 2.87
CA ALA A 92 36.83 -21.75 2.80
C ALA A 92 37.81 -22.15 1.68
N LEU A 93 37.62 -21.60 0.47
CA LEU A 93 38.53 -21.84 -0.65
C LEU A 93 39.95 -21.32 -0.34
N GLY A 94 40.06 -20.13 0.26
CA GLY A 94 41.34 -19.55 0.69
C GLY A 94 42.06 -20.42 1.72
N LEU A 95 41.36 -20.89 2.76
CA LEU A 95 41.90 -21.82 3.75
C LEU A 95 42.34 -23.15 3.13
N PHE A 96 41.53 -23.73 2.23
CA PHE A 96 41.87 -24.99 1.58
C PHE A 96 43.14 -24.88 0.74
N LEU A 97 43.28 -23.81 -0.05
CA LEU A 97 44.48 -23.55 -0.84
C LEU A 97 45.70 -23.28 0.05
N TYR A 98 45.52 -22.55 1.16
CA TYR A 98 46.59 -22.30 2.14
C TYR A 98 47.10 -23.60 2.77
N MET A 99 46.20 -24.47 3.21
CA MET A 99 46.55 -25.76 3.80
C MET A 99 47.18 -26.72 2.79
N ARG A 100 46.84 -26.62 1.49
CA ARG A 100 47.50 -27.40 0.42
C ARG A 100 48.89 -26.88 0.05
N LYS A 101 49.19 -25.60 0.31
CA LYS A 101 50.48 -24.98 0.01
C LYS A 101 51.51 -25.16 1.12
N LYS A 102 51.09 -25.62 2.29
CA LYS A 102 51.91 -25.90 3.47
C LYS A 102 52.19 -27.39 3.56
#